data_AF-A0A482Z6R2-F1
#
_entry.id   AF-A0A482Z6R2-F1
#
_cell.length_a   1.000
_cell.length_b   1.000
_cell.length_c   1.000
_cell.angle_alpha   90.00
_cell.angle_beta   90.00
_cell.angle_gamma   90.00
#
_symmetry.space_group_name_H-M   'P 1'
#
loop_
_entity.id
_entity.type
_entity.pdbx_description
1 polymer ?
#
loop_
_entity_poly.entity_id
_entity_poly.type
_entity_poly.pdbx_seq_one_letter_code
_entity_poly.pdbx_strand_id
1 'polypeptide(L)'
;FLNFEVDVESSVNLTDFDGNTLQEKIFAQRHNLVGATPVLAFFDLNGKRVVRHTGFANKKDFLLLANYFVDKSYKKEPFIRYKRKHK
;
A
#
# COMPACT_ATOMS: atom_id res chain seq x y z
N PHE A 1 3.33 -12.59 -6.73
CA PHE A 1 3.13 -11.17 -6.38
C PHE A 1 4.52 -10.55 -6.30
N LEU A 2 4.66 -9.27 -6.63
CA LEU A 2 5.92 -8.54 -6.48
C LEU A 2 5.82 -7.67 -5.22
N ASN A 3 6.93 -7.56 -4.50
CA ASN A 3 7.07 -6.68 -3.35
C ASN A 3 8.18 -5.68 -3.65
N PHE A 4 7.90 -4.40 -3.42
CA PHE A 4 8.83 -3.31 -3.64
C PHE A 4 8.91 -2.49 -2.36
N GLU A 5 10.13 -2.27 -1.89
CA GLU A 5 10.41 -1.27 -0.87
C GLU A 5 10.56 0.09 -1.56
N VAL A 6 9.99 1.12 -0.95
CA VAL A 6 10.10 2.51 -1.41
C VAL A 6 10.49 3.34 -0.20
N ASP A 7 11.68 3.93 -0.23
CA ASP A 7 12.10 4.87 0.80
C ASP A 7 11.52 6.26 0.49
N VAL A 8 10.78 6.80 1.45
CA VAL A 8 10.05 8.06 1.30
C VAL A 8 10.96 9.29 1.29
N GLU A 9 12.23 9.15 1.67
CA GLU A 9 13.24 10.23 1.66
C GLU A 9 14.29 10.04 0.55
N SER A 10 14.30 8.88 -0.08
CA SER A 10 15.28 8.51 -1.10
C SER A 10 15.12 9.30 -2.39
N SER A 11 16.27 9.61 -3.00
CA SER A 11 16.36 10.24 -4.32
C SER A 11 16.73 9.24 -5.43
N VAL A 12 16.68 7.93 -5.12
CA VAL A 12 16.79 6.86 -6.12
C VAL A 12 15.62 6.98 -7.10
N ASN A 13 15.86 6.68 -8.37
CA ASN A 13 14.83 6.68 -9.39
C ASN A 13 14.05 5.36 -9.37
N LEU A 14 12.73 5.45 -9.47
CA LEU A 14 11.83 4.35 -9.78
C LEU A 14 11.03 4.68 -11.04
N THR A 15 10.52 3.65 -11.71
CA THR A 15 9.53 3.79 -12.78
C THR A 15 8.15 3.49 -12.22
N ASP A 16 7.22 4.43 -12.34
CA ASP A 16 5.84 4.23 -11.87
C ASP A 16 5.00 3.39 -12.86
N PHE A 17 3.72 3.20 -12.52
CA PHE A 17 2.81 2.38 -13.32
C PHE A 17 2.44 3.00 -14.67
N ASP A 18 2.64 4.30 -14.85
CA ASP A 18 2.40 5.01 -16.11
C ASP A 18 3.67 5.06 -16.99
N GLY A 19 4.78 4.47 -16.51
CA GLY A 19 6.06 4.45 -17.22
C GLY A 19 6.92 5.69 -16.98
N ASN A 20 6.53 6.59 -16.08
CA ASN A 20 7.33 7.76 -15.75
C ASN A 20 8.47 7.36 -14.82
N THR A 21 9.68 7.85 -15.09
CA THR A 21 10.82 7.71 -14.18
C THR A 21 10.87 8.92 -13.25
N LEU A 22 10.77 8.69 -11.95
CA LEU A 22 10.82 9.72 -10.90
C LEU A 22 11.49 9.21 -9.63
N GLN A 23 11.84 10.13 -8.74
CA GLN A 23 12.46 9.77 -7.45
C GLN A 23 11.46 9.09 -6.50
N GLU A 24 11.93 8.14 -5.70
CA GLU A 24 11.11 7.41 -4.71
C GLU A 24 10.33 8.35 -3.78
N LYS A 25 11.00 9.39 -3.24
CA LYS A 25 10.34 10.40 -2.40
C LYS A 25 9.20 11.13 -3.11
N ILE A 26 9.31 11.38 -4.42
CA ILE A 26 8.25 12.04 -5.19
C ILE A 26 7.06 11.09 -5.36
N PHE A 27 7.33 9.82 -5.69
CA PHE A 27 6.31 8.79 -5.82
C PHE A 27 5.55 8.58 -4.49
N ALA A 28 6.27 8.51 -3.37
CA ALA A 28 5.67 8.32 -2.07
C ALA A 28 4.89 9.56 -1.59
N GLN A 29 5.54 10.72 -1.54
CA GLN A 29 4.99 11.92 -0.90
C GLN A 29 3.96 12.63 -1.79
N ARG A 30 4.22 12.77 -3.10
CA ARG A 30 3.35 13.53 -4.01
C ARG A 30 2.28 12.67 -4.67
N HIS A 31 2.65 11.52 -5.24
CA HIS A 31 1.69 10.68 -5.97
C HIS A 31 0.84 9.82 -5.01
N ASN A 32 1.44 9.31 -3.94
CA ASN A 32 0.75 8.41 -2.99
C ASN A 32 0.34 9.05 -1.66
N LEU A 33 0.68 10.33 -1.44
CA LEU A 33 0.31 11.12 -0.27
C LEU A 33 0.69 10.40 1.05
N VAL A 34 1.92 9.89 1.09
CA VAL A 34 2.52 9.27 2.27
C VAL A 34 3.05 10.40 3.17
N GLY A 35 2.37 10.63 4.30
CA GLY A 35 2.79 11.61 5.31
C GLY A 35 3.26 11.01 6.63
N ALA A 36 3.19 9.68 6.77
CA ALA A 36 3.66 8.95 7.94
C ALA A 36 4.10 7.55 7.50
N THR A 37 5.18 7.04 8.08
CA THR A 37 5.73 5.71 7.81
C THR A 37 5.62 4.79 9.03
N PRO A 38 5.55 3.46 8.85
CA PRO A 38 5.49 2.75 7.57
C PRO A 38 4.11 2.83 6.89
N VAL A 39 4.05 2.62 5.57
CA VAL A 39 2.80 2.44 4.81
C VAL A 39 2.87 1.12 4.04
N LEU A 40 1.83 0.30 4.20
CA LEU A 40 1.59 -0.86 3.35
C LEU A 40 0.54 -0.48 2.30
N ALA A 41 0.88 -0.59 1.02
CA ALA A 41 0.00 -0.29 -0.09
C ALA A 41 -0.07 -1.48 -1.05
N PHE A 42 -1.28 -1.78 -1.53
CA PHE A 42 -1.49 -2.78 -2.58
C PHE A 42 -2.03 -2.08 -3.82
N PHE A 43 -1.44 -2.41 -4.96
CA PHE A 43 -1.82 -1.92 -6.27
C PHE A 43 -2.42 -3.07 -7.07
N ASP A 44 -3.44 -2.76 -7.87
CA ASP A 44 -3.99 -3.73 -8.83
C ASP A 44 -3.13 -3.80 -10.11
N LEU A 45 -3.54 -4.65 -11.06
CA LEU A 45 -2.82 -4.85 -12.32
C LEU A 45 -2.79 -3.62 -13.22
N ASN A 46 -3.63 -2.62 -12.95
CA ASN A 46 -3.66 -1.36 -13.69
C ASN A 46 -2.87 -0.26 -12.95
N GLY A 47 -2.12 -0.60 -11.90
CA GLY A 47 -1.36 0.37 -11.11
C GLY A 47 -2.21 1.24 -10.19
N LYS A 48 -3.48 0.92 -9.98
CA LYS A 48 -4.33 1.66 -9.04
C LYS A 48 -4.10 1.16 -7.62
N ARG A 49 -3.81 2.07 -6.69
CA ARG A 49 -3.79 1.74 -5.25
C ARG A 49 -5.18 1.39 -4.76
N VAL A 50 -5.38 0.16 -4.32
CA VAL A 50 -6.69 -0.35 -3.86
C VAL A 50 -6.74 -0.60 -2.36
N VAL A 51 -5.60 -0.81 -1.71
CA VAL A 51 -5.51 -0.94 -0.25
C VAL A 51 -4.37 -0.07 0.26
N ARG A 52 -4.62 0.61 1.38
CA ARG A 52 -3.62 1.39 2.15
C ARG A 52 -3.79 1.08 3.63
N HIS A 53 -2.68 0.82 4.31
CA HIS A 53 -2.59 0.78 5.75
C HIS A 53 -1.43 1.67 6.19
N THR A 54 -1.73 2.71 6.95
CA THR A 54 -0.73 3.62 7.52
C THR A 54 -0.43 3.18 8.95
N GLY A 55 0.86 3.01 9.27
CA GLY A 55 1.34 2.56 10.57
C GLY A 55 1.78 1.10 10.58
N PHE A 56 2.35 0.70 11.71
CA PHE A 56 2.86 -0.65 11.93
C PHE A 56 1.74 -1.70 11.93
N ALA A 57 1.94 -2.78 11.19
CA ALA A 57 1.10 -3.96 11.22
C ALA A 57 1.89 -5.14 11.81
N ASN A 58 1.43 -5.69 12.94
CA ASN A 58 1.98 -6.94 13.48
C ASN A 58 1.68 -8.13 12.55
N LYS A 59 2.26 -9.30 12.81
CA LYS A 59 2.08 -10.52 11.99
C LYS A 59 0.61 -10.86 11.72
N LYS A 60 -0.26 -10.80 12.74
CA LYS A 60 -1.70 -11.11 12.60
C LYS A 60 -2.37 -10.10 11.68
N ASP A 61 -2.10 -8.81 11.90
CA ASP A 61 -2.69 -7.71 11.13
C ASP A 61 -2.19 -7.69 9.68
N PHE A 62 -0.92 -8.00 9.43
CA PHE A 62 -0.35 -8.10 8.10
C PHE A 62 -1.00 -9.22 7.28
N LEU A 63 -1.12 -10.42 7.86
CA LEU A 63 -1.80 -11.55 7.21
C LEU A 63 -3.28 -11.24 6.95
N LEU A 64 -3.94 -10.57 7.90
CA LEU A 64 -5.34 -10.18 7.75
C LEU A 64 -5.52 -9.12 6.66
N LEU A 65 -4.60 -8.17 6.53
CA LEU A 65 -4.59 -7.16 5.47
C LEU A 65 -4.38 -7.81 4.09
N ALA A 66 -3.52 -8.83 4.01
CA ALA A 66 -3.34 -9.61 2.80
C ALA A 66 -4.63 -10.36 2.40
N ASN A 67 -5.31 -11.01 3.35
CA ASN A 67 -6.60 -11.66 3.09
C ASN A 67 -7.67 -10.67 2.60
N TYR A 68 -7.77 -9.50 3.24
CA TYR A 68 -8.66 -8.41 2.86
C TYR A 68 -8.43 -7.89 1.42
N PHE A 69 -7.18 -7.97 0.94
CA PHE A 69 -6.84 -7.68 -0.45
C PHE A 69 -7.23 -8.83 -1.38
N VAL A 70 -6.84 -10.07 -1.05
CA VAL A 70 -7.06 -11.27 -1.87
C VAL A 70 -8.55 -11.55 -2.10
N ASP A 71 -9.37 -11.44 -1.06
CA ASP A 71 -10.82 -11.68 -1.12
C ASP A 71 -11.62 -10.47 -1.66
N LYS A 72 -10.93 -9.37 -2.01
CA LYS A 72 -11.49 -8.11 -2.51
C LYS A 72 -12.47 -7.44 -1.54
N SER A 73 -12.37 -7.68 -0.24
CA SER A 73 -13.23 -7.07 0.79
C SER A 73 -13.12 -5.55 0.83
N TYR A 74 -12.00 -4.98 0.34
CA TYR A 74 -11.83 -3.54 0.17
C TYR A 74 -12.86 -2.86 -0.73
N LYS A 75 -13.57 -3.63 -1.57
CA LYS A 75 -14.67 -3.11 -2.39
C LYS A 75 -15.98 -2.98 -1.62
N LYS A 76 -16.10 -3.61 -0.44
CA LYS A 76 -17.35 -3.73 0.32
C LYS A 76 -17.30 -2.97 1.63
N GLU A 77 -16.16 -2.97 2.32
CA GLU A 77 -16.02 -2.34 3.63
C GLU A 77 -14.59 -1.89 3.92
N PRO A 78 -14.37 -0.89 4.80
CA PRO A 78 -13.04 -0.49 5.22
C PRO A 78 -12.36 -1.55 6.10
N PHE A 79 -11.02 -1.60 6.05
CA PHE A 79 -10.20 -2.59 6.75
C PHE A 79 -10.47 -2.67 8.25
N ILE A 80 -10.75 -1.54 8.92
CA ILE A 80 -11.08 -1.54 10.36
C ILE A 80 -12.35 -2.36 10.66
N ARG A 81 -13.36 -2.30 9.79
CA ARG A 81 -14.59 -3.08 9.95
C ARG A 81 -14.34 -4.55 9.66
N TYR A 82 -13.60 -4.86 8.59
CA TYR A 82 -13.17 -6.22 8.27
C TYR A 82 -12.37 -6.85 9.42
N LYS A 83 -11.42 -6.10 9.98
CA LYS A 83 -10.57 -6.52 11.11
C LYS A 83 -11.39 -6.88 12.34
N ARG A 84 -12.46 -6.14 12.65
CA ARG A 84 -13.34 -6.43 13.80
C ARG A 84 -14.12 -7.74 13.63
N LYS A 85 -14.46 -8.14 12.40
CA LYS A 85 -15.19 -9.39 12.12
C LYS A 85 -14.31 -10.64 12.20
N HIS A 86 -13.00 -10.47 11.98
CA HIS A 86 -12.00 -11.55 11.98
C HIS A 86 -11.09 -11.50 13.21
N LYS A 87 -11.55 -10.82 14.27
CA LYS A 87 -10.79 -10.67 15.51
C LYS A 87 -10.96 -11.91 16.37
#